data_AF-M3AD98-F1
#
_entry.id   AF-M3AD98-F1
#
_cell.length_a   1.000
_cell.length_b   1.000
_cell.length_c   1.000
_cell.angle_alpha   90.00
_cell.angle_beta   90.00
_cell.angle_gamma   90.00
#
_symmetry.space_group_name_H-M   'P 1'
#
loop_
_entity.id
_entity.type
_entity.pdbx_description
1 polymer ?
#
loop_
_entity_poly.entity_id
_entity_poly.type
_entity_poly.pdbx_seq_one_letter_code
_entity_poly.pdbx_strand_id
1 'polypeptide(L)' 'MGSFRPLRFGFTADGRLAEDGCAEMSVTYVGRLSRSKAEADARRRFEEWSRLASPLARLRGADQVVLG' A
#
# COMPACT_ATOMS: atom_id res chain seq x y z
N MET A 1 -26.19 0.80 -6.49
CA MET A 1 -24.77 0.72 -6.90
C MET A 1 -23.97 0.31 -5.69
N GLY A 2 -23.30 -0.85 -5.72
CA GLY A 2 -22.53 -1.35 -4.58
C GLY A 2 -21.38 -0.40 -4.28
N SER A 3 -21.39 0.23 -3.11
CA SER A 3 -20.28 1.04 -2.65
C SER A 3 -19.10 0.11 -2.31
N PHE A 4 -18.26 -0.20 -3.29
CA PHE A 4 -16.99 -0.86 -3.02
C PHE A 4 -16.08 0.17 -2.37
N ARG A 5 -15.95 0.08 -1.04
CA ARG A 5 -15.01 0.92 -0.32
C ARG A 5 -13.60 0.51 -0.75
N PRO A 6 -12.76 1.46 -1.18
CA PRO A 6 -11.39 1.15 -1.54
C PRO A 6 -10.67 0.54 -0.32
N LEU A 7 -9.89 -0.52 -0.56
CA LEU A 7 -9.08 -1.14 0.48
C LEU A 7 -7.77 -0.38 0.56
N ARG A 8 -7.48 0.22 1.71
CA ARG A 8 -6.24 0.96 1.93
C ARG A 8 -5.37 0.22 2.94
N PHE A 9 -4.10 0.04 2.59
CA PHE A 9 -3.08 -0.53 3.46
C PHE A 9 -1.95 0.49 3.61
N GLY A 10 -1.72 0.95 4.83
CA GLY A 10 -0.55 1.77 5.16
C GLY A 10 0.53 0.91 5.78
N PHE A 11 1.80 1.20 5.49
CA PHE A 11 2.96 0.55 6.09
C PHE A 11 3.91 1.59 6.67
N THR A 12 4.48 1.25 7.82
CA THR A 12 5.58 1.98 8.48
C THR A 12 6.92 1.57 7.87
N ALA A 13 7.99 2.34 8.10
CA ALA A 13 9.34 2.00 7.64
C ALA A 13 9.82 0.62 8.14
N ASP A 14 9.32 0.18 9.30
CA ASP A 14 9.61 -1.12 9.91
C ASP A 14 8.84 -2.29 9.25
N GLY A 15 7.95 -1.99 8.30
CA GLY A 15 7.13 -2.99 7.63
C GLY A 15 5.93 -3.47 8.42
N ARG A 16 5.51 -2.73 9.45
CA ARG A 16 4.22 -2.96 10.13
C ARG A 16 3.11 -2.19 9.46
N LEU A 17 1.89 -2.73 9.49
CA LEU A 17 0.70 -1.99 9.05
C LEU A 17 0.52 -0.75 9.92
N ALA A 18 0.37 0.42 9.31
CA ALA A 18 0.11 1.67 9.98
C ALA A 18 -1.38 1.76 10.31
N GLU A 19 -1.73 1.68 11.60
CA GLU A 19 -3.13 1.73 12.05
C GLU A 19 -3.61 3.19 12.27
N ASP A 20 -2.70 4.14 12.53
CA ASP A 20 -3.03 5.48 13.04
C ASP A 20 -2.38 6.64 12.24
N GLY A 21 -2.37 6.53 10.91
CA GLY A 21 -2.10 7.68 10.01
C GLY A 21 -0.64 7.99 9.69
N CYS A 22 0.34 7.53 10.48
CA CYS A 22 1.77 7.61 10.12
C CYS A 22 2.19 6.43 9.23
N ALA A 23 1.69 6.40 7.99
CA ALA A 23 2.15 5.47 6.98
C ALA A 23 3.27 6.12 6.15
N GLU A 24 4.43 5.48 6.10
CA GLU A 24 5.54 5.83 5.20
C GLU A 24 5.21 5.47 3.76
N MET A 25 4.43 4.40 3.58
CA MET A 25 3.91 4.00 2.29
C MET A 25 2.44 3.58 2.41
N SER A 26 1.59 4.03 1.50
CA SER A 26 0.19 3.65 1.38
C SER A 26 -0.07 2.98 0.03
N VAL A 27 -0.86 1.90 0.05
CA VAL A 27 -1.38 1.26 -1.15
C VAL A 27 -2.90 1.24 -1.08
N THR A 28 -3.54 1.80 -2.10
CA THR A 28 -5.00 1.92 -2.20
C THR A 28 -5.50 1.06 -3.36
N TYR A 29 -6.30 0.05 -3.06
CA TYR A 29 -6.94 -0.80 -4.05
C TYR A 29 -8.34 -0.30 -4.33
N VAL A 30 -8.60 0.03 -5.59
CA VAL A 30 -9.90 0.48 -6.09
C VAL A 30 -10.41 -0.60 -7.04
N GLY A 31 -11.47 -1.30 -6.65
CA GLY A 31 -12.02 -2.37 -7.47
C GLY A 31 -12.54 -3.56 -6.68
N ARG A 32 -12.75 -4.68 -7.38
CA ARG A 32 -13.37 -5.89 -6.84
C ARG A 32 -12.30 -6.92 -6.44
N LEU A 33 -11.43 -6.56 -5.50
CA LEU A 33 -10.36 -7.43 -5.02
C LEU A 33 -10.68 -8.03 -3.64
N SER A 34 -10.29 -9.30 -3.43
CA SER A 34 -10.33 -9.91 -2.10
C SER A 34 -9.32 -9.23 -1.18
N ARG A 35 -9.72 -8.92 0.06
CA ARG A 35 -8.84 -8.30 1.05
C ARG A 35 -7.53 -9.05 1.25
N SER A 36 -7.57 -10.39 1.34
CA SER A 36 -6.35 -11.20 1.51
C SER A 36 -5.40 -11.13 0.31
N LYS A 37 -5.92 -11.03 -0.93
CA LYS A 37 -5.08 -10.84 -2.12
C LYS A 37 -4.47 -9.43 -2.14
N ALA A 38 -5.28 -8.43 -1.80
CA ALA A 38 -4.83 -7.04 -1.73
C ALA A 38 -3.74 -6.87 -0.68
N GLU A 39 -3.89 -7.48 0.50
CA GLU A 39 -2.91 -7.42 1.59
C GLU A 39 -1.59 -8.07 1.21
N ALA A 40 -1.62 -9.26 0.58
CA ALA A 40 -0.41 -9.94 0.12
C ALA A 40 0.33 -9.14 -0.96
N ASP A 41 -0.39 -8.53 -1.90
CA ASP A 41 0.20 -7.65 -2.91
C ASP A 41 0.75 -6.36 -2.29
N ALA A 42 0.02 -5.76 -1.35
CA ALA A 42 0.42 -4.53 -0.66
C ALA A 42 1.72 -4.76 0.13
N ARG A 43 1.82 -5.92 0.80
CA ARG A 43 3.03 -6.35 1.50
C ARG A 43 4.22 -6.48 0.53
N ARG A 44 4.02 -7.15 -0.61
CA ARG A 44 5.07 -7.29 -1.62
C ARG A 44 5.55 -5.94 -2.14
N ARG A 45 4.61 -5.03 -2.46
CA ARG A 45 4.93 -3.66 -2.91
C ARG A 45 5.71 -2.88 -1.87
N PHE A 46 5.35 -3.03 -0.59
CA PHE A 46 6.10 -2.42 0.49
C PHE A 46 7.53 -2.95 0.56
N GLU A 47 7.75 -4.27 0.45
CA GLU A 47 9.09 -4.84 0.44
C GLU A 47 9.92 -4.35 -0.75
N GLU A 48 9.31 -4.29 -1.94
CA GLU A 48 9.96 -3.76 -3.15
C GLU A 48 10.32 -2.27 -2.98
N TRP A 49 9.39 -1.46 -2.47
CA TRP A 49 9.62 -0.06 -2.16
C TRP A 49 10.68 0.14 -1.08
N SER A 50 10.68 -0.69 -0.04
CA SER A 50 11.62 -0.59 1.08
C SER A 50 13.05 -0.94 0.68
N ARG A 51 13.21 -1.77 -0.36
CA ARG A 51 14.51 -2.09 -0.96
C ARG A 51 15.04 -1.01 -1.90
N LEU A 52 14.25 0.02 -2.23
CA LEU A 52 14.73 1.13 -3.04
C LEU A 52 15.80 1.92 -2.28
N ALA A 53 17.01 1.94 -2.84
CA ALA A 53 18.15 2.68 -2.30
C ALA A 53 18.00 4.21 -2.47
N SER A 54 17.16 4.67 -3.41
CA SER A 54 16.95 6.09 -3.68
C SER A 54 15.81 6.67 -2.83
N PRO A 55 16.08 7.68 -1.97
CA PRO A 55 15.04 8.35 -1.18
C PRO A 55 13.96 9.00 -2.04
N LEU A 56 14.34 9.56 -3.20
CA LEU A 56 13.39 10.17 -4.14
C LEU A 56 12.47 9.12 -4.79
N ALA A 57 13.01 7.94 -5.10
CA ALA A 57 12.20 6.84 -5.63
C ALA A 57 11.22 6.33 -4.58
N ARG A 58 11.63 6.25 -3.31
CA ARG A 58 10.73 5.96 -2.20
C ARG A 58 9.64 7.02 -2.07
N LEU A 59 10.00 8.30 -2.07
CA LEU A 59 9.03 9.39 -1.94
C LEU A 59 7.98 9.39 -3.07
N ARG A 60 8.40 9.07 -4.30
CA ARG A 60 7.49 8.94 -5.46
C ARG A 60 6.62 7.69 -5.40
N GLY A 61 7.12 6.59 -4.83
CA GLY A 61 6.40 5.33 -4.68
C GLY A 61 5.65 5.18 -3.35
N ALA A 62 5.62 6.24 -2.52
CA ALA A 62 5.03 6.22 -1.18
C ALA A 62 3.49 6.19 -1.21
N ASP A 63 2.85 6.67 -2.26
CA ASP A 63 1.40 6.54 -2.45
C ASP A 63 1.13 5.81 -3.76
N GLN A 64 0.57 4.60 -3.66
CA GLN A 64 0.27 3.75 -4.82
C GLN A 64 -1.22 3.47 -4.89
N VAL A 65 -1.78 3.59 -6.10
CA VAL A 65 -3.17 3.23 -6.38
C VAL A 65 -3.17 2.04 -7.34
N VAL A 66 -3.84 0.97 -6.94
CA VAL A 66 -4.01 -0.26 -7.73
C VAL A 66 -5.45 -0.38 -8.16
N LEU A 67 -5.65 -0.48 -9.47
CA LEU A 67 -6.96 -0.71 -10.08
C LEU A 67 -7.16 -2.22 -10.27
N GLY A 68 -8.25 -2.77 -9.74
CA GLY A 68 -8.56 -4.21 -9.75
C GLY A 68 -9.93 -4.55 -10.30
#